data_AF-A0A811LEA9-F1
#
_entry.id   AF-A0A811LEA9-F1
#
_cell.length_a   1.000
_cell.length_b   1.000
_cell.length_c   1.000
_cell.angle_alpha   90.00
_cell.angle_beta   90.00
_cell.angle_gamma   90.00
#
_symmetry.space_group_name_H-M   'P 1'
#
loop_
_entity.id
_entity.type
_entity.pdbx_description
1 polymer ?
#
loop_
_entity_poly.entity_id
_entity_poly.type
_entity_poly.pdbx_seq_one_letter_code
_entity_poly.pdbx_strand_id
1 'polypeptide(L)'
;MVIEGLRKSNDPIMQDKGFEIATKWIQGNFKVYNKTKDMFEKYNVGGDVPEPGHGGEYKVQTGFGWSNGVVLDLLHTYYDRIEVPVTETKSANEMNVVIPALTLINLFYQLV
;
A
#
# COMPACT_ATOMS: atom_id res chain seq x y z
N MET A 1 -11.79 -2.32 10.91
CA MET A 1 -10.43 -2.47 10.34
C MET A 1 -9.39 -2.11 11.39
N VAL A 2 -8.28 -2.84 11.47
CA VAL A 2 -7.26 -2.71 12.53
C VAL A 2 -6.60 -1.32 12.54
N ILE A 3 -6.19 -0.81 11.38
CA ILE A 3 -5.54 0.51 11.26
C ILE A 3 -6.43 1.62 11.83
N GLU A 4 -7.70 1.66 11.42
CA GLU A 4 -8.66 2.67 11.91
C GLU A 4 -8.90 2.59 13.42
N GLY A 5 -8.94 1.37 13.98
CA GLY A 5 -9.07 1.18 15.42
C GLY A 5 -7.85 1.71 16.18
N LEU A 6 -6.66 1.41 15.68
CA LEU A 6 -5.39 1.90 16.24
C LEU A 6 -5.29 3.44 16.15
N ARG A 7 -5.64 4.01 15.00
CA ARG A 7 -5.63 5.46 14.74
C ARG A 7 -6.59 6.24 15.64
N LYS A 8 -7.78 5.70 15.91
CA LYS A 8 -8.81 6.35 16.75
C LYS A 8 -8.67 6.05 18.24
N SER A 9 -7.65 5.28 18.63
CA SER A 9 -7.36 5.06 20.04
C SER A 9 -6.84 6.34 20.71
N ASN A 10 -6.92 6.40 22.04
CA ASN A 10 -6.32 7.49 22.84
C ASN A 10 -4.87 7.19 23.25
N ASP A 11 -4.22 6.21 22.62
CA ASP A 11 -2.86 5.78 22.93
C ASP A 11 -1.92 6.16 21.77
N PRO A 12 -0.96 7.09 21.97
CA PRO A 12 -0.02 7.50 20.93
C PRO A 12 0.79 6.35 20.33
N ILE A 13 1.18 5.35 21.14
CA ILE A 13 1.93 4.19 20.67
C ILE A 13 1.07 3.37 19.70
N MET A 14 -0.21 3.20 20.03
CA MET A 14 -1.15 2.50 19.15
C MET A 14 -1.42 3.28 17.86
N GLN A 15 -1.57 4.60 17.95
CA GLN A 15 -1.70 5.46 16.76
C GLN A 15 -0.49 5.32 15.82
N ASP A 16 0.73 5.31 16.36
CA ASP A 16 1.95 5.10 15.57
C ASP A 16 2.02 3.68 14.98
N LYS A 17 1.56 2.66 15.70
CA LYS A 17 1.42 1.31 15.14
C LYS A 17 0.42 1.25 13.99
N GLY A 18 -0.69 1.98 14.10
CA GLY A 18 -1.66 2.14 13.02
C GLY A 18 -1.01 2.73 11.76
N PHE A 19 -0.22 3.80 11.93
CA PHE A 19 0.52 4.42 10.83
C PHE A 19 1.59 3.49 10.23
N GLU A 20 2.32 2.74 11.06
CA GLU A 20 3.32 1.77 10.61
C GLU A 20 2.70 0.70 9.70
N ILE A 21 1.55 0.15 10.12
CA ILE A 21 0.81 -0.87 9.35
C ILE A 21 0.26 -0.26 8.06
N ALA A 22 -0.31 0.95 8.10
CA ALA A 22 -0.80 1.66 6.92
C ALA A 22 0.31 1.88 5.89
N THR A 23 1.48 2.33 6.34
CA THR A 23 2.65 2.56 5.50
C THR A 23 3.10 1.27 4.82
N LYS A 24 3.23 0.17 5.57
CA LYS A 24 3.58 -1.15 5.02
C LYS A 24 2.55 -1.62 3.98
N TRP A 25 1.26 -1.44 4.26
CA TRP A 25 0.19 -1.81 3.33
C TRP A 25 0.28 -1.03 2.01
N ILE A 26 0.38 0.30 2.07
CA ILE A 26 0.48 1.16 0.88
C ILE A 26 1.73 0.82 0.06
N GLN A 27 2.89 0.69 0.72
CA GLN A 27 4.13 0.33 0.04
C GLN A 27 4.04 -1.05 -0.62
N GLY A 28 3.42 -2.03 0.05
CA GLY A 28 3.23 -3.37 -0.50
C GLY A 28 2.34 -3.38 -1.74
N ASN A 29 1.19 -2.71 -1.66
CA ASN A 29 0.27 -2.56 -2.79
C ASN A 29 0.95 -1.85 -3.96
N PHE A 30 1.65 -0.75 -3.71
CA PHE A 30 2.35 0.00 -4.74
C PHE A 30 3.46 -0.82 -5.40
N LYS A 31 4.24 -1.60 -4.65
CA LYS A 31 5.28 -2.49 -5.21
C LYS A 31 4.69 -3.53 -6.16
N VAL A 32 3.60 -4.19 -5.77
CA VAL A 32 2.90 -5.16 -6.62
C VAL A 32 2.30 -4.49 -7.83
N TYR A 33 1.61 -3.36 -7.66
CA TYR A 33 1.06 -2.59 -8.76
C TYR A 33 2.14 -2.16 -9.74
N ASN A 34 3.29 -1.68 -9.26
CA ASN A 34 4.36 -1.24 -10.14
C ASN A 34 4.89 -2.38 -11.02
N LYS A 35 4.95 -3.61 -10.49
CA LYS A 35 5.39 -4.82 -11.20
C LYS A 35 4.34 -5.39 -12.17
N THR A 36 3.08 -5.40 -11.75
CA THR A 36 2.00 -6.14 -12.44
C THR A 36 1.08 -5.25 -13.25
N LYS A 37 1.00 -3.96 -12.88
CA LYS A 37 0.01 -2.96 -13.33
C LYS A 37 -1.42 -3.26 -12.90
N ASP A 38 -1.60 -4.18 -11.97
CA ASP A 38 -2.89 -4.58 -11.41
C ASP A 38 -2.94 -4.41 -9.89
N MET A 39 -4.15 -4.19 -9.39
CA MET A 39 -4.49 -4.28 -7.98
C MET A 39 -5.28 -5.56 -7.73
N PHE A 40 -5.00 -6.23 -6.62
CA PHE A 40 -5.49 -7.59 -6.37
C PHE A 40 -6.46 -7.63 -5.20
N GLU A 41 -7.31 -8.65 -5.21
CA GLU A 41 -8.24 -8.97 -4.12
C GLU A 41 -7.53 -9.12 -2.76
N LYS A 42 -6.34 -9.71 -2.77
CA LYS A 42 -5.55 -10.06 -1.57
C LYS A 42 -4.06 -10.08 -1.89
N TYR A 43 -3.25 -9.94 -0.85
CA TYR A 43 -1.79 -9.84 -0.92
C TYR A 43 -1.15 -10.82 0.06
N ASN A 44 -0.03 -11.43 -0.33
CA ASN A 44 0.80 -12.18 0.61
C ASN A 44 1.69 -11.20 1.38
N VAL A 45 1.57 -11.21 2.71
CA VAL A 45 2.31 -10.34 3.63
C VAL A 45 3.34 -11.10 4.47
N GLY A 46 3.47 -12.42 4.26
CA GLY A 46 4.38 -13.28 5.03
C GLY A 46 5.81 -13.33 4.50
N GLY A 47 6.06 -12.82 3.28
CA GLY A 47 7.39 -12.81 2.66
C GLY A 47 8.03 -11.42 2.63
N ASP A 48 9.33 -11.39 2.26
CA ASP A 48 10.10 -10.14 2.13
C ASP A 48 9.67 -9.28 0.94
N VAL A 49 9.09 -9.92 -0.08
CA VAL A 49 8.63 -9.27 -1.31
C VAL A 49 7.10 -9.36 -1.37
N PRO A 50 6.40 -8.21 -1.38
CA PRO A 50 4.96 -8.18 -1.60
C PRO A 50 4.57 -8.82 -2.93
N GLU A 51 3.55 -9.67 -2.91
CA GLU A 51 3.03 -10.36 -4.08
C GLU A 51 1.51 -10.52 -4.01
N PRO A 52 0.82 -10.75 -5.14
CA PRO A 52 -0.57 -11.15 -5.12
C PRO A 52 -0.76 -12.38 -4.24
N GLY A 53 -1.76 -12.34 -3.36
CA GLY A 53 -2.07 -13.48 -2.50
C GLY A 53 -2.60 -14.66 -3.31
N HIS A 54 -2.44 -15.87 -2.78
CA HIS A 54 -2.84 -17.11 -3.44
C HIS A 54 -3.69 -18.00 -2.51
N GLY A 55 -4.17 -19.14 -3.04
CA GLY A 55 -5.02 -20.10 -2.31
C GLY A 55 -6.52 -19.78 -2.34
N GLY A 56 -7.32 -20.72 -1.83
CA GLY A 56 -8.79 -20.72 -1.93
C GLY A 56 -9.29 -21.53 -3.13
N GLU A 57 -10.60 -21.43 -3.42
CA GLU A 57 -11.26 -22.19 -4.49
C GLU A 57 -10.98 -21.64 -5.90
N TYR A 58 -10.57 -20.37 -6.00
CA TYR A 58 -10.38 -19.66 -7.26
C TYR A 58 -9.05 -18.91 -7.31
N LYS A 59 -8.64 -18.59 -8.55
CA LYS A 59 -7.50 -17.70 -8.81
C LYS A 59 -7.78 -16.32 -8.23
N VAL A 60 -6.74 -15.65 -7.76
CA VAL A 60 -6.81 -14.26 -7.29
C VAL A 60 -7.32 -13.34 -8.39
N GLN A 61 -8.23 -12.44 -8.06
CA GLN A 61 -8.85 -11.51 -8.99
C GLN A 61 -8.13 -10.16 -9.00
N THR A 62 -8.15 -9.48 -10.15
CA THR A 62 -7.68 -8.10 -10.32
C THR A 62 -8.86 -7.11 -10.29
N GLY A 63 -8.57 -5.82 -10.10
CA GLY A 63 -9.59 -4.76 -10.15
C GLY A 63 -10.56 -4.77 -8.96
N PHE A 64 -10.08 -5.13 -7.77
CA PHE A 64 -10.94 -5.29 -6.60
C PHE A 64 -11.15 -3.96 -5.85
N GLY A 65 -12.38 -3.45 -5.90
CA GLY A 65 -12.74 -2.13 -5.38
C GLY A 65 -12.38 -1.88 -3.91
N TRP A 66 -12.44 -2.91 -3.04
CA TRP A 66 -12.04 -2.76 -1.64
C TRP A 66 -10.55 -2.43 -1.46
N SER A 67 -9.68 -2.91 -2.34
CA SER A 67 -8.22 -2.79 -2.20
C SER A 67 -7.84 -1.39 -2.61
N ASN A 68 -8.43 -0.92 -3.71
CA ASN A 68 -8.29 0.45 -4.20
C ASN A 68 -8.85 1.45 -3.19
N GLY A 69 -10.05 1.19 -2.66
CA GLY A 69 -10.68 2.03 -1.65
C GLY A 69 -9.86 2.17 -0.38
N VAL A 70 -9.33 1.06 0.16
CA VAL A 70 -8.47 1.09 1.35
C VAL A 70 -7.17 1.86 1.10
N VAL A 71 -6.52 1.67 -0.04
CA VAL A 71 -5.28 2.41 -0.36
C VAL A 71 -5.57 3.92 -0.48
N LEU A 72 -6.66 4.30 -1.14
CA LEU A 72 -7.06 5.71 -1.26
C LEU A 72 -7.42 6.34 0.09
N ASP A 73 -8.18 5.63 0.93
CA ASP A 73 -8.55 6.09 2.28
C ASP A 73 -7.32 6.32 3.16
N LEU A 74 -6.37 5.38 3.13
CA LEU A 74 -5.13 5.48 3.91
C LEU A 74 -4.22 6.60 3.39
N LEU A 75 -4.08 6.74 2.07
CA LEU A 75 -3.29 7.83 1.47
C LEU A 75 -3.91 9.20 1.78
N HIS A 76 -5.23 9.31 1.76
CA HIS A 76 -5.92 10.54 2.14
C HIS A 76 -5.80 10.82 3.65
N THR A 77 -5.88 9.79 4.49
CA THR A 77 -5.77 9.92 5.95
C THR A 77 -4.38 10.32 6.42
N TYR A 78 -3.33 9.84 5.76
CA TYR A 78 -1.93 10.04 6.15
C TYR A 78 -1.13 10.87 5.13
N TYR A 79 -1.80 11.68 4.30
CA TYR A 79 -1.20 12.38 3.15
C TYR A 79 -0.01 13.29 3.53
N ASP A 80 0.00 13.81 4.76
CA ASP A 80 0.99 14.72 5.33
C ASP A 80 2.18 13.99 5.97
N ARG A 81 2.01 12.69 6.29
CA ARG A 81 3.01 11.87 6.97
C ARG A 81 3.64 10.80 6.08
N ILE A 82 2.95 10.40 5.01
CA ILE A 82 3.35 9.23 4.23
C ILE A 82 4.32 9.56 3.11
N GLU A 83 5.43 8.82 3.10
CA GLU A 83 6.43 8.82 2.05
C GLU A 83 6.63 7.39 1.58
N VAL A 84 6.52 7.15 0.27
CA VAL A 84 6.77 5.84 -0.33
C VAL A 84 8.13 5.86 -0.99
N PRO A 85 9.17 5.28 -0.35
CA PRO A 85 10.47 5.14 -0.97
C PRO A 85 10.40 4.07 -2.06
N VAL A 86 10.92 4.43 -3.23
CA VAL A 86 11.07 3.53 -4.37
C VAL A 86 12.55 3.42 -4.66
N THR A 87 13.08 2.22 -4.46
CA THR A 87 14.38 1.83 -4.98
C THR A 87 14.19 1.43 -6.43
N GLU A 88 14.50 2.35 -7.35
CA GLU A 88 14.67 1.99 -8.75
C GLU A 88 16.07 1.40 -8.95
N THR A 89 16.15 0.10 -9.20
CA THR A 89 17.37 -0.54 -9.69
C THR A 89 17.57 -0.22 -11.17
N LYS A 90 17.90 1.04 -11.47
CA LYS A 90 18.55 1.37 -12.75
C LYS A 90 20.04 1.17 -12.56
N SER A 91 20.62 0.28 -13.39
CA SER A 91 22.04 -0.03 -13.55
C SER A 91 23.02 0.93 -12.84
N ALA A 92 23.82 0.37 -11.93
CA ALA A 92 24.98 0.95 -11.25
C ALA A 92 24.79 2.13 -10.26
N ASN A 93 23.61 2.75 -10.13
CA ASN A 93 23.36 3.74 -9.07
C ASN A 93 21.95 3.56 -8.47
N GLU A 94 21.88 3.11 -7.22
CA GLU A 94 20.64 3.10 -6.45
C GLU A 94 20.23 4.55 -6.15
N MET A 95 19.20 5.04 -6.85
CA MET A 95 18.57 6.30 -6.51
C MET A 95 17.35 6.03 -5.63
N ASN A 96 17.38 6.56 -4.40
CA ASN A 96 16.21 6.60 -3.54
C ASN A 96 15.28 7.72 -4.02
N VAL A 97 14.20 7.33 -4.71
CA VAL A 97 13.15 8.26 -5.13
C VAL A 97 12.00 8.16 -4.14
N VAL A 98 11.57 9.29 -3.56
CA VAL A 98 10.37 9.34 -2.72
C VAL A 98 9.19 9.77 -3.58
N ILE A 99 8.12 8.98 -3.57
CA ILE A 99 6.86 9.34 -4.25
C ILE A 99 5.93 10.02 -3.24
N PRO A 100 5.48 11.27 -3.51
CA PRO A 100 4.51 11.96 -2.68
C PRO A 100 3.14 11.26 -2.65
N ALA A 101 2.43 11.36 -1.53
CA ALA A 101 1.08 10.81 -1.38
C ALA A 101 0.12 11.25 -2.49
N LEU A 102 0.16 12.52 -2.90
CA LEU A 102 -0.71 13.07 -3.95
C LEU A 102 -0.52 12.36 -5.30
N THR A 103 0.72 12.00 -5.64
CA THR A 103 1.03 11.24 -6.87
C THR A 103 0.39 9.86 -6.82
N LEU A 104 0.44 9.19 -5.67
CA LEU A 104 -0.19 7.89 -5.48
C LEU A 104 -1.71 7.98 -5.50
N ILE A 105 -2.30 9.00 -4.86
CA ILE A 105 -3.74 9.23 -4.89
C ILE A 105 -4.22 9.33 -6.34
N ASN A 106 -3.58 10.18 -7.15
CA ASN A 106 -3.94 10.34 -8.55
C ASN A 106 -3.82 9.04 -9.35
N LEU A 107 -2.78 8.26 -9.08
CA LEU A 107 -2.54 6.96 -9.72
C LEU A 107 -3.64 5.95 -9.38
N PHE A 108 -3.92 5.75 -8.09
CA PHE A 108 -4.90 4.77 -7.63
C PHE A 108 -6.34 5.18 -7.96
N TYR A 109 -6.62 6.48 -8.11
CA TYR A 109 -7.93 6.98 -8.54
C TYR A 109 -8.29 6.54 -9.97
N GLN A 110 -7.30 6.29 -10.84
CA GLN A 110 -7.54 5.77 -12.20
C GLN A 110 -7.92 4.29 -12.23
N LEU A 111 -7.83 3.59 -11.08
CA LEU A 111 -8.13 2.17 -10.97
C LEU A 111 -9.53 1.90 -10.39
N VAL A 112 -10.31 2.96 -10.16
CA VAL A 112 -11.68 2.90 -9.61
C VAL A 112 -12.70 3.16 -10.71
#